data_AF-A0A4R5HEV0-F1
#
_entry.id   AF-A0A4R5HEV0-F1
#
_cell.length_a   1.000
_cell.length_b   1.000
_cell.length_c   1.000
_cell.angle_alpha   90.00
_cell.angle_beta   90.00
_cell.angle_gamma   90.00
#
_symmetry.space_group_name_H-M   'P 1'
#
loop_
_entity.id
_entity.type
_entity.pdbx_description
1 polymer ?
#
loop_
_entity_poly.entity_id
_entity_poly.type
_entity_poly.pdbx_seq_one_letter_code
_entity_poly.pdbx_strand_id
1 'polypeptide(L)'
;MHTKAHLFILVLLLGFLSSSFKSQAQMLSHQALSQLQLKYLQSDFEAALADPAAYLTAQDLSVTERIYLKSKLLSKLALEEKPSVIQRHWVEEQLNSTQVLLTPDSHHPEQSLVITNIKNAAKMVDAHWQAYAKKRLFERRWDTGSWSWDEYFSESNRASDMAISLWLDELSEQDTQLLAKSYLSDGLAIDDKGNRLISLLYQKIGKPELLDALWNRDVDVYSHKILRDISGKSENIAHLIRATAQPKLSSQALFSLMKEHSDNPQVQVFIQESLQDSELSDISVATLSVLGDEQFQTKLLNDYRQRPESALQQKIINQLQRQGASQ
;
A
#
# COMPACT_ATOMS: atom_id res chain seq x y z
N MET A 1 23.39 -4.67 -12.69
CA MET A 1 22.99 -3.34 -13.19
C MET A 1 21.49 -3.17 -12.95
N HIS A 2 21.18 -2.61 -11.78
CA HIS A 2 19.91 -2.00 -11.38
C HIS A 2 19.54 -0.88 -12.38
N THR A 3 18.31 -0.47 -12.66
CA THR A 3 16.97 -0.67 -12.09
C THR A 3 16.02 -0.18 -13.19
N LYS A 4 15.00 -0.95 -13.56
CA LYS A 4 13.81 -0.42 -14.25
C LYS A 4 12.59 -0.91 -13.49
N ALA A 5 12.30 -0.20 -12.41
CA ALA A 5 11.01 -0.22 -11.77
C ALA A 5 10.40 1.18 -11.93
N HIS A 6 9.07 1.24 -11.84
CA HIS A 6 8.20 2.41 -11.91
C HIS A 6 7.62 2.72 -13.30
N LEU A 7 6.60 1.96 -13.67
CA LEU A 7 5.32 2.59 -14.03
C LEU A 7 4.17 1.58 -13.92
N PHE A 8 3.62 1.38 -12.72
CA PHE A 8 2.27 0.83 -12.57
C PHE A 8 1.68 1.36 -11.26
N ILE A 9 1.25 2.62 -11.28
CA ILE A 9 0.28 3.12 -10.31
C ILE A 9 -1.06 3.10 -11.02
N LEU A 10 -1.70 1.92 -10.96
CA LEU A 10 -3.10 1.74 -11.31
C LEU A 10 -3.92 2.23 -10.11
N VAL A 11 -4.35 3.50 -10.13
CA VAL A 11 -5.34 3.99 -9.16
C VAL A 11 -6.71 3.53 -9.64
N LEU A 12 -7.12 2.36 -9.17
CA LEU A 12 -8.53 1.98 -9.11
C LEU A 12 -9.21 2.86 -8.06
N LEU A 13 -9.94 3.87 -8.52
CA LEU A 13 -10.92 4.61 -7.71
C LEU A 13 -12.31 4.26 -8.23
N LEU A 14 -12.86 3.16 -7.69
CA LEU A 14 -14.29 2.88 -7.67
C LEU A 14 -14.95 3.78 -6.61
N GLY A 15 -16.03 4.47 -6.98
CA GLY A 15 -16.81 5.25 -6.03
C GLY A 15 -17.81 6.18 -6.71
N PHE A 16 -19.06 5.71 -6.79
CA PHE A 16 -20.26 6.43 -7.21
C PHE A 16 -20.38 7.83 -6.58
N LEU A 17 -20.58 8.86 -7.42
CA LEU A 17 -21.22 10.11 -7.02
C LEU A 17 -22.16 10.59 -8.13
N SER A 18 -23.41 10.15 -8.05
CA SER A 18 -24.55 10.81 -8.65
C SER A 18 -24.85 12.09 -7.86
N SER A 19 -24.21 13.19 -8.24
CA SER A 19 -24.70 14.54 -7.95
C SER A 19 -24.58 15.39 -9.21
N SER A 20 -25.60 16.18 -9.46
CA SER A 20 -25.94 16.89 -10.69
C SER A 20 -24.98 18.02 -11.06
N PHE A 21 -23.72 17.68 -11.34
CA PHE A 21 -22.86 18.47 -12.20
C PHE A 21 -23.10 18.04 -13.64
N LYS A 22 -23.38 18.99 -14.55
CA LYS A 22 -23.34 18.73 -16.00
C LYS A 22 -21.89 18.42 -16.40
N SER A 23 -21.45 17.18 -16.19
CA SER A 23 -20.15 16.72 -16.67
C SER A 23 -20.18 16.68 -18.19
N GLN A 24 -19.17 17.26 -18.84
CA GLN A 24 -18.95 17.06 -20.28
C GLN A 24 -18.29 15.69 -20.46
N ALA A 25 -19.09 14.64 -20.32
CA ALA A 25 -18.66 13.27 -20.55
C ALA A 25 -18.60 13.00 -22.06
N GLN A 26 -17.46 12.56 -22.54
CA GLN A 26 -17.27 12.09 -23.91
C GLN A 26 -17.13 10.57 -23.90
N MET A 27 -17.93 9.88 -24.71
CA MET A 27 -17.85 8.43 -24.88
C MET A 27 -16.90 8.09 -26.02
N LEU A 28 -15.96 7.18 -25.77
CA LEU A 28 -15.03 6.63 -26.75
C LEU A 28 -15.32 5.16 -26.99
N SER A 29 -15.25 4.75 -28.25
CA SER A 29 -15.14 3.32 -28.56
C SER A 29 -13.72 2.81 -28.26
N HIS A 30 -13.59 1.51 -28.04
CA HIS A 30 -12.29 0.86 -27.85
C HIS A 30 -11.32 1.13 -29.02
N GLN A 31 -11.82 1.08 -30.27
CA GLN A 31 -11.01 1.36 -31.45
C GLN A 31 -10.50 2.80 -31.48
N ALA A 32 -11.36 3.77 -31.12
CA ALA A 32 -10.98 5.17 -31.07
C ALA A 32 -9.95 5.43 -29.96
N LEU A 33 -10.05 4.75 -28.81
CA LEU A 33 -9.04 4.84 -27.74
C LEU A 33 -7.67 4.34 -28.21
N SER A 34 -7.60 3.21 -28.91
CA SER A 34 -6.34 2.68 -29.45
C SER A 34 -5.71 3.64 -30.48
N GLN A 35 -6.52 4.28 -31.32
CA GLN A 35 -6.04 5.30 -32.27
C GLN A 35 -5.47 6.54 -31.55
N LEU A 36 -6.13 7.01 -30.48
CA LEU A 36 -5.63 8.10 -29.66
C LEU A 36 -4.29 7.75 -28.99
N GLN A 37 -4.14 6.53 -28.49
CA GLN A 37 -2.88 6.05 -27.91
C GLN A 37 -1.73 6.07 -28.93
N LEU A 38 -2.00 5.65 -30.17
CA LEU A 38 -0.99 5.68 -31.24
C LEU A 38 -0.61 7.12 -31.64
N LYS A 39 -1.61 8.00 -31.83
CA LYS A 39 -1.37 9.42 -32.12
C LYS A 39 -0.60 10.11 -31.00
N TYR A 40 -0.84 9.72 -29.75
CA TYR A 40 -0.13 10.22 -28.59
C TYR A 40 1.37 9.88 -28.61
N LEU A 41 1.77 8.69 -29.07
CA LEU A 41 3.19 8.32 -29.17
C LEU A 41 4.00 9.23 -30.11
N GLN A 42 3.32 9.95 -30.99
CA GLN A 42 3.92 10.86 -31.97
C GLN A 42 3.89 12.32 -31.51
N SER A 43 3.29 12.63 -30.35
CA SER A 43 3.17 14.00 -29.84
C SER A 43 4.47 14.51 -29.24
N ASP A 44 4.80 15.77 -29.50
CA ASP A 44 5.97 16.45 -28.92
C ASP A 44 5.64 16.95 -27.51
N PHE A 45 5.93 16.11 -26.51
CA PHE A 45 5.66 16.43 -25.11
C PHE A 45 6.59 17.50 -24.54
N GLU A 46 7.78 17.68 -25.08
CA GLU A 46 8.70 18.70 -24.57
C GLU A 46 8.14 20.10 -24.88
N ALA A 47 7.71 20.32 -26.13
CA ALA A 47 7.01 21.54 -26.51
C ALA A 47 5.71 21.72 -25.72
N ALA A 48 4.97 20.63 -25.51
CA ALA A 48 3.70 20.68 -24.78
C ALA A 48 3.86 20.95 -23.27
N LEU A 49 4.98 20.55 -22.67
CA LEU A 49 5.27 20.82 -21.26
C LEU A 49 5.73 22.25 -21.04
N ALA A 50 6.38 22.88 -22.02
CA ALA A 50 6.81 24.28 -21.92
C ALA A 50 5.62 25.25 -21.81
N ASP A 51 4.59 25.08 -22.65
CA ASP A 51 3.34 25.83 -22.58
C ASP A 51 2.14 24.93 -22.97
N PRO A 52 1.52 24.26 -21.98
CA PRO A 52 0.41 23.35 -22.24
C PRO A 52 -0.81 24.02 -22.90
N ALA A 53 -1.08 25.29 -22.56
CA ALA A 53 -2.22 26.02 -23.09
C ALA A 53 -2.02 26.37 -24.56
N ALA A 54 -0.86 26.95 -24.89
CA ALA A 54 -0.51 27.29 -26.28
C ALA A 54 -0.42 26.04 -27.15
N TYR A 55 0.22 24.97 -26.66
CA TYR A 55 0.34 23.71 -27.39
C TYR A 55 -1.03 23.12 -27.74
N LEU A 56 -1.94 23.02 -26.76
CA LEU A 56 -3.28 22.50 -27.01
C LEU A 56 -4.11 23.39 -27.96
N THR A 57 -3.80 24.68 -28.05
CA THR A 57 -4.52 25.63 -28.89
C THR A 57 -4.00 25.62 -30.33
N ALA A 58 -2.69 25.42 -30.52
CA ALA A 58 -2.04 25.34 -31.83
C ALA A 58 -2.40 24.07 -32.62
N GLN A 59 -2.90 23.03 -31.93
CA GLN A 59 -3.25 21.75 -32.52
C GLN A 59 -4.72 21.72 -32.94
N ASP A 60 -4.98 21.23 -34.16
CA ASP A 60 -6.33 20.93 -34.63
C ASP A 60 -6.81 19.60 -34.03
N LEU A 61 -7.34 19.68 -32.81
CA LEU A 61 -7.79 18.54 -32.02
C LEU A 61 -9.30 18.57 -31.82
N SER A 62 -9.94 17.42 -32.06
CA SER A 62 -11.29 17.18 -31.57
C SER A 62 -11.37 17.33 -30.04
N VAL A 63 -12.58 17.53 -29.52
CA VAL A 63 -12.84 17.63 -28.07
C VAL A 63 -12.25 16.42 -27.33
N THR A 64 -12.46 15.23 -27.89
CA THR A 64 -12.01 13.97 -27.29
C THR A 64 -10.49 13.82 -27.30
N GLU A 65 -9.83 14.15 -28.41
CA GLU A 65 -8.37 14.18 -28.49
C GLU A 65 -7.77 15.16 -27.49
N ARG A 66 -8.39 16.35 -27.36
CA ARG A 66 -7.96 17.38 -26.42
C ARG A 66 -8.06 16.90 -24.98
N ILE A 67 -9.17 16.26 -24.58
CA ILE A 67 -9.32 15.70 -23.22
C ILE A 67 -8.27 14.62 -22.97
N TYR A 68 -8.09 13.71 -23.93
CA TYR A 68 -7.09 12.65 -23.80
C TYR A 68 -5.68 13.23 -23.64
N LEU A 69 -5.28 14.16 -24.51
CA LEU A 69 -3.96 14.79 -24.47
C LEU A 69 -3.75 15.60 -23.17
N LYS A 70 -4.76 16.36 -22.72
CA LYS A 70 -4.73 17.02 -21.40
C LYS A 70 -4.41 16.05 -20.28
N SER A 71 -5.08 14.89 -20.24
CA SER A 71 -4.84 13.89 -19.19
C SER A 71 -3.40 13.37 -19.18
N LYS A 72 -2.79 13.25 -20.36
CA LYS A 72 -1.41 12.81 -20.50
C LYS A 72 -0.41 13.89 -20.12
N LEU A 73 -0.68 15.14 -20.50
CA LEU A 73 0.11 16.29 -20.05
C LEU A 73 0.09 16.40 -18.53
N LEU A 74 -1.07 16.27 -17.90
CA LEU A 74 -1.17 16.21 -16.43
C LEU A 74 -0.35 15.04 -15.86
N SER A 75 -0.41 13.86 -16.47
CA SER A 75 0.40 12.71 -16.01
C SER A 75 1.91 12.96 -16.13
N LYS A 76 2.36 13.71 -17.14
CA LYS A 76 3.76 14.11 -17.31
C LYS A 76 4.17 15.20 -16.32
N LEU A 77 3.33 16.23 -16.15
CA LEU A 77 3.54 17.30 -15.19
C LEU A 77 3.60 16.80 -13.74
N ALA A 78 2.91 15.70 -13.41
CA ALA A 78 3.03 15.08 -12.09
C ALA A 78 4.46 14.64 -11.74
N LEU A 79 5.31 14.41 -12.75
CA LEU A 79 6.71 14.01 -12.58
C LEU A 79 7.66 15.22 -12.45
N GLU A 80 7.18 16.44 -12.73
CA GLU A 80 7.98 17.65 -12.65
C GLU A 80 8.11 18.11 -11.20
N GLU A 81 9.30 18.00 -10.61
CA GLU A 81 9.53 18.43 -9.23
C GLU A 81 9.51 19.95 -9.04
N LYS A 82 9.84 20.69 -10.11
CA LYS A 82 9.99 22.15 -10.14
C LYS A 82 9.15 22.76 -11.26
N PRO A 83 7.82 22.71 -11.15
CA PRO A 83 6.95 23.24 -12.18
C PRO A 83 7.10 24.75 -12.32
N SER A 84 7.07 25.22 -13.57
CA SER A 84 7.09 26.64 -13.94
C SER A 84 5.79 27.36 -13.54
N VAL A 85 5.80 28.69 -13.54
CA VAL A 85 4.60 29.50 -13.24
C VAL A 85 3.47 29.20 -14.24
N ILE A 86 3.80 29.05 -15.52
CA ILE A 86 2.84 28.73 -16.60
C ILE A 86 2.21 27.35 -16.35
N GLN A 87 3.03 26.35 -16.01
CA GLN A 87 2.55 25.00 -15.70
C GLN A 87 1.62 24.99 -14.48
N ARG A 88 1.99 25.71 -13.41
CA ARG A 88 1.15 25.82 -12.21
C ARG A 88 -0.20 26.42 -12.52
N HIS A 89 -0.20 27.57 -13.19
CA HIS A 89 -1.42 28.26 -13.56
C HIS A 89 -2.33 27.35 -14.41
N TRP A 90 -1.76 26.66 -15.40
CA TRP A 90 -2.52 25.75 -16.25
C TRP A 90 -3.16 24.59 -15.47
N VAL A 91 -2.44 23.99 -14.51
CA VAL A 91 -2.99 22.93 -13.64
C VAL A 91 -4.09 23.47 -12.73
N GLU A 92 -3.92 24.67 -12.16
CA GLU A 92 -4.93 25.34 -11.34
C GLU A 92 -6.25 25.52 -12.10
N GLU A 93 -6.20 25.94 -13.36
CA GLU A 93 -7.38 26.04 -14.23
C GLU A 93 -8.11 24.69 -14.40
N GLN A 94 -7.34 23.59 -14.44
CA GLN A 94 -7.92 22.25 -14.62
C GLN A 94 -8.59 21.70 -13.35
N LEU A 95 -8.33 22.26 -12.16
CA LEU A 95 -8.94 21.82 -10.89
C LEU A 95 -10.47 21.96 -10.87
N ASN A 96 -11.00 22.83 -11.72
CA ASN A 96 -12.44 23.06 -11.88
C ASN A 96 -13.01 22.43 -13.17
N SER A 97 -12.22 21.64 -13.90
CA SER A 97 -12.65 21.01 -15.13
C SER A 97 -13.82 20.03 -14.91
N THR A 98 -14.80 20.06 -15.82
CA THR A 98 -15.91 19.11 -15.89
C THR A 98 -15.71 18.05 -16.96
N GLN A 99 -14.54 18.03 -17.59
CA GLN A 99 -14.22 17.15 -18.72
C GLN A 99 -13.91 15.73 -18.21
N VAL A 100 -14.66 14.77 -18.75
CA VAL A 100 -14.53 13.35 -18.42
C VAL A 100 -14.53 12.54 -19.70
N LEU A 101 -13.66 11.53 -19.75
CA LEU A 101 -13.59 10.59 -20.87
C LEU A 101 -14.00 9.20 -20.41
N LEU A 102 -14.94 8.59 -21.13
CA LEU A 102 -15.54 7.30 -20.81
C LEU A 102 -15.33 6.30 -21.95
N THR A 103 -15.31 5.01 -21.62
CA THR A 103 -15.39 3.88 -22.58
C THR A 103 -16.42 2.87 -22.08
N PRO A 104 -17.15 2.14 -22.94
CA PRO A 104 -18.01 1.05 -22.48
C PRO A 104 -17.18 -0.06 -21.83
N ASP A 105 -17.74 -0.74 -20.83
CA ASP A 105 -17.17 -1.98 -20.28
C ASP A 105 -17.35 -3.14 -21.28
N SER A 106 -16.28 -3.89 -21.54
CA SER A 106 -16.32 -5.04 -22.46
C SER A 106 -17.17 -6.20 -21.97
N HIS A 107 -17.33 -6.36 -20.65
CA HIS A 107 -18.12 -7.43 -20.03
C HIS A 107 -19.57 -6.99 -19.74
N HIS A 108 -19.79 -5.68 -19.62
CA HIS A 108 -21.07 -5.06 -19.28
C HIS A 108 -21.31 -3.80 -20.13
N PRO A 109 -21.68 -3.91 -21.43
CA PRO A 109 -21.73 -2.77 -22.36
C PRO A 109 -22.67 -1.62 -21.95
N GLU A 110 -23.62 -1.88 -21.06
CA GLU A 110 -24.49 -0.90 -20.43
C GLU A 110 -23.78 -0.03 -19.38
N GLN A 111 -22.61 -0.46 -18.91
CA GLN A 111 -21.75 0.23 -17.96
C GLN A 111 -20.66 1.02 -18.70
N SER A 112 -20.26 2.14 -18.09
CA SER A 112 -19.21 3.00 -18.61
C SER A 112 -18.06 3.07 -17.62
N LEU A 113 -16.85 2.85 -18.12
CA LEU A 113 -15.60 2.98 -17.40
C LEU A 113 -15.03 4.37 -17.62
N VAL A 114 -14.60 5.02 -16.53
CA VAL A 114 -13.90 6.31 -16.60
C VAL A 114 -12.48 6.07 -17.06
N ILE A 115 -12.14 6.51 -18.28
CA ILE A 115 -10.76 6.53 -18.76
C ILE A 115 -9.98 7.62 -18.03
N THR A 116 -10.54 8.83 -17.96
CA THR A 116 -9.91 9.94 -17.25
C THR A 116 -10.92 10.99 -16.81
N ASN A 117 -10.61 11.65 -15.70
CA ASN A 117 -11.31 12.82 -15.19
C ASN A 117 -10.26 13.92 -14.98
N ILE A 118 -10.35 15.00 -15.75
CA ILE A 118 -9.32 16.04 -15.79
C ILE A 118 -9.15 16.74 -14.44
N LYS A 119 -10.25 16.98 -13.73
CA LYS A 119 -10.20 17.57 -12.38
C LYS A 119 -9.47 16.66 -11.40
N ASN A 120 -9.73 15.36 -11.42
CA ASN A 120 -9.04 14.42 -10.54
C ASN A 120 -7.57 14.28 -10.90
N ALA A 121 -7.24 14.23 -12.19
CA ALA A 121 -5.85 14.23 -12.65
C ALA A 121 -5.11 15.50 -12.19
N ALA A 122 -5.71 16.68 -12.35
CA ALA A 122 -5.12 17.95 -11.90
C ALA A 122 -4.91 18.00 -10.38
N LYS A 123 -5.87 17.52 -9.59
CA LYS A 123 -5.70 17.38 -8.12
C LYS A 123 -4.54 16.46 -7.75
N MET A 124 -4.31 15.40 -8.52
CA MET A 124 -3.16 14.52 -8.29
C MET A 124 -1.84 15.24 -8.60
N VAL A 125 -1.75 15.97 -9.72
CA VAL A 125 -0.56 16.77 -10.06
C VAL A 125 -0.25 17.77 -8.96
N ASP A 126 -1.25 18.55 -8.52
CA ASP A 126 -1.11 19.52 -7.43
C ASP A 126 -0.62 18.86 -6.13
N ALA A 127 -1.21 17.72 -5.75
CA ALA A 127 -0.77 16.96 -4.58
C ALA A 127 0.69 16.48 -4.71
N HIS A 128 1.12 16.03 -5.89
CA HIS A 128 2.51 15.64 -6.16
C HIS A 128 3.46 16.83 -6.02
N TRP A 129 3.13 17.99 -6.58
CA TRP A 129 3.97 19.19 -6.47
C TRP A 129 4.08 19.69 -5.02
N GLN A 130 2.99 19.65 -4.26
CA GLN A 130 3.02 19.95 -2.83
C GLN A 130 3.89 18.94 -2.08
N ALA A 131 3.83 17.65 -2.42
CA ALA A 131 4.67 16.63 -1.84
C ALA A 131 6.16 16.87 -2.15
N TYR A 132 6.54 17.22 -3.39
CA TYR A 132 7.92 17.58 -3.73
C TYR A 132 8.41 18.83 -2.99
N ALA A 133 7.54 19.83 -2.81
CA ALA A 133 7.89 21.01 -2.02
C ALA A 133 8.16 20.66 -0.55
N LYS A 134 7.30 19.82 0.06
CA LYS A 134 7.48 19.34 1.44
C LYS A 134 8.69 18.42 1.59
N LYS A 135 8.96 17.53 0.62
CA LYS A 135 10.17 16.70 0.57
C LYS A 135 11.44 17.56 0.67
N ARG A 136 11.55 18.62 -0.15
CA ARG A 136 12.69 19.55 -0.09
C ARG A 136 12.82 20.28 1.25
N LEU A 137 11.69 20.56 1.91
CA LEU A 137 11.69 21.12 3.25
C LEU A 137 12.23 20.09 4.27
N PHE A 138 11.83 18.83 4.15
CA PHE A 138 12.31 17.74 5.00
C PHE A 138 13.82 17.54 4.85
N GLU A 139 14.32 17.47 3.61
CA GLU A 139 15.75 17.42 3.31
C GLU A 139 16.51 18.56 3.97
N ARG A 140 16.08 19.80 3.74
CA ARG A 140 16.74 20.98 4.34
C ARG A 140 16.75 20.91 5.87
N ARG A 141 15.63 20.55 6.48
CA ARG A 141 15.53 20.46 7.96
C ARG A 141 16.41 19.36 8.51
N TRP A 142 16.51 18.24 7.80
CA TRP A 142 17.42 17.16 8.16
C TRP A 142 18.88 17.60 8.05
N ASP A 143 19.29 18.17 6.91
CA ASP A 143 20.66 18.62 6.66
C ASP A 143 21.13 19.70 7.62
N THR A 144 20.20 20.54 8.10
CA THR A 144 20.48 21.62 9.06
C THR A 144 20.29 21.19 10.52
N GLY A 145 19.93 19.93 10.78
CA GLY A 145 19.68 19.42 12.14
C GLY A 145 18.45 20.03 12.82
N SER A 146 17.54 20.65 12.06
CA SER A 146 16.32 21.28 12.55
C SER A 146 15.08 20.39 12.33
N TRP A 147 15.25 19.08 12.14
CA TRP A 147 14.14 18.15 12.00
C TRP A 147 13.35 18.04 13.31
N SER A 148 12.02 18.06 13.22
CA SER A 148 11.12 17.91 14.35
C SER A 148 9.92 17.03 13.98
N TRP A 149 9.69 15.98 14.77
CA TRP A 149 8.54 15.11 14.61
C TRP A 149 7.23 15.81 14.98
N ASP A 150 7.23 16.68 15.98
CA ASP A 150 6.05 17.47 16.36
C ASP A 150 5.55 18.33 15.20
N GLU A 151 6.46 19.01 14.50
CA GLU A 151 6.11 19.82 13.33
C GLU A 151 5.61 18.94 12.17
N TYR A 152 6.26 17.79 11.93
CA TYR A 152 5.82 16.84 10.91
C TYR A 152 4.38 16.36 11.17
N PHE A 153 4.07 15.95 12.40
CA PHE A 153 2.75 15.40 12.73
C PHE A 153 1.65 16.46 12.80
N SER A 154 1.96 17.66 13.29
CA SER A 154 1.00 18.78 13.37
C SER A 154 0.61 19.36 12.01
N GLU A 155 1.53 19.40 11.04
CA GLU A 155 1.26 19.87 9.67
C GLU A 155 0.89 18.75 8.69
N SER A 156 0.68 17.54 9.20
CA SER A 156 0.54 16.39 8.33
C SER A 156 -0.80 16.39 7.61
N ASN A 157 -0.70 16.21 6.29
CA ASN A 157 -1.82 16.03 5.39
C ASN A 157 -1.41 15.00 4.33
N ARG A 158 -2.23 14.80 3.30
CA ARG A 158 -1.89 13.86 2.21
C ARG A 158 -0.56 14.19 1.52
N ALA A 159 -0.23 15.47 1.36
CA ALA A 159 1.07 15.88 0.80
C ALA A 159 2.22 15.58 1.79
N SER A 160 1.98 15.78 3.09
CA SER A 160 2.65 15.13 4.25
C SER A 160 3.18 13.74 3.96
N ASP A 161 2.20 12.87 3.80
CA ASP A 161 2.37 11.43 3.67
C ASP A 161 3.11 11.04 2.39
N MET A 162 2.80 11.71 1.28
CA MET A 162 3.50 11.49 0.02
C MET A 162 4.95 11.97 0.10
N ALA A 163 5.20 13.13 0.72
CA ALA A 163 6.52 13.72 0.85
C ALA A 163 7.47 12.85 1.68
N ILE A 164 7.01 12.29 2.81
CA ILE A 164 7.86 11.41 3.63
C ILE A 164 8.24 10.15 2.85
N SER A 165 7.34 9.57 2.05
CA SER A 165 7.66 8.41 1.22
C SER A 165 8.69 8.76 0.15
N LEU A 166 8.49 9.86 -0.59
CA LEU A 166 9.44 10.32 -1.61
C LEU A 166 10.82 10.62 -1.01
N TRP A 167 10.85 11.22 0.18
CA TRP A 167 12.09 11.52 0.87
C TRP A 167 12.82 10.25 1.30
N LEU A 168 12.12 9.29 1.93
CA LEU A 168 12.67 7.99 2.33
C LEU A 168 13.21 7.17 1.14
N ASP A 169 12.62 7.31 -0.04
CA ASP A 169 13.10 6.63 -1.24
C ASP A 169 14.51 7.11 -1.66
N GLU A 170 14.84 8.38 -1.39
CA GLU A 170 16.12 9.00 -1.76
C GLU A 170 17.15 9.07 -0.63
N LEU A 171 16.73 8.91 0.62
CA LEU A 171 17.65 8.83 1.74
C LEU A 171 18.62 7.65 1.57
N SER A 172 19.88 7.89 1.98
CA SER A 172 20.86 6.82 2.13
C SER A 172 20.38 5.82 3.20
N GLU A 173 20.91 4.59 3.17
CA GLU A 173 20.60 3.62 4.20
C GLU A 173 21.00 4.14 5.60
N GLN A 174 22.16 4.80 5.70
CA GLN A 174 22.64 5.38 6.95
C GLN A 174 21.71 6.47 7.47
N ASP A 175 21.28 7.40 6.61
CA ASP A 175 20.35 8.46 7.02
C ASP A 175 18.98 7.88 7.38
N THR A 176 18.53 6.85 6.67
CA THR A 176 17.29 6.15 7.01
C THR A 176 17.40 5.48 8.38
N GLN A 177 18.54 4.87 8.71
CA GLN A 177 18.77 4.28 10.03
C GLN A 177 18.78 5.36 11.13
N LEU A 178 19.39 6.52 10.88
CA LEU A 178 19.38 7.65 11.82
C LEU A 178 17.96 8.20 12.02
N LEU A 179 17.20 8.35 10.93
CA LEU A 179 15.82 8.79 10.96
C LEU A 179 14.94 7.78 11.71
N ALA A 180 15.10 6.49 11.46
CA ALA A 180 14.39 5.44 12.18
C ALA A 180 14.71 5.45 13.68
N LYS A 181 15.97 5.66 14.05
CA LYS A 181 16.37 5.79 15.46
C LYS A 181 15.72 7.01 16.11
N SER A 182 15.77 8.18 15.46
CA SER A 182 15.11 9.40 15.95
C SER A 182 13.59 9.24 16.06
N TYR A 183 12.98 8.54 15.10
CA TYR A 183 11.56 8.25 15.15
C TYR A 183 11.21 7.34 16.34
N LEU A 184 11.97 6.27 16.56
CA LEU A 184 11.75 5.36 17.69
C LEU A 184 11.97 6.04 19.06
N SER A 185 12.93 6.97 19.17
CA SER A 185 13.18 7.70 20.43
C SER A 185 12.13 8.76 20.72
N ASP A 186 11.81 9.60 19.73
CA ASP A 186 11.11 10.85 19.97
C ASP A 186 9.78 10.94 19.18
N GLY A 187 9.74 10.42 17.95
CA GLY A 187 8.57 10.54 17.08
C GLY A 187 7.44 9.56 17.41
N LEU A 188 7.74 8.36 17.88
CA LEU A 188 6.78 7.27 18.06
C LEU A 188 5.69 7.61 19.09
N ALA A 189 6.06 8.34 20.13
CA ALA A 189 5.18 8.71 21.24
C ALA A 189 4.07 9.69 20.82
N ILE A 190 4.31 10.46 19.78
CA ILE A 190 3.41 11.51 19.27
C ILE A 190 2.79 11.15 17.91
N ASP A 191 3.15 10.00 17.33
CA ASP A 191 2.59 9.53 16.07
C ASP A 191 1.17 9.01 16.28
N ASP A 192 0.19 9.83 15.87
CA ASP A 192 -1.23 9.52 15.89
C ASP A 192 -1.74 8.85 14.61
N LYS A 193 -0.87 8.61 13.62
CA LYS A 193 -1.24 8.17 12.26
C LYS A 193 -1.12 6.66 12.03
N GLY A 194 -1.22 5.90 13.11
CA GLY A 194 -1.11 4.45 13.07
C GLY A 194 0.30 3.99 12.77
N ASN A 195 0.45 2.99 11.90
CA ASN A 195 1.71 2.27 11.70
C ASN A 195 2.34 2.48 10.33
N ARG A 196 1.88 3.48 9.58
CA ARG A 196 2.36 3.77 8.23
C ARG A 196 3.86 4.03 8.19
N LEU A 197 4.35 4.95 9.02
CA LEU A 197 5.76 5.37 9.00
C LEU A 197 6.69 4.24 9.46
N ILE A 198 6.34 3.53 10.54
CA ILE A 198 7.06 2.31 10.97
C ILE A 198 7.19 1.32 9.82
N SER A 199 6.09 1.09 9.09
CA SER A 199 6.06 0.13 7.99
C SER A 199 6.93 0.57 6.81
N LEU A 200 6.93 1.87 6.48
CA LEU A 200 7.82 2.42 5.45
C LEU A 200 9.29 2.29 5.83
N LEU A 201 9.64 2.65 7.07
CA LEU A 201 11.00 2.50 7.58
C LEU A 201 11.42 1.03 7.57
N TYR A 202 10.57 0.12 8.06
CA TYR A 202 10.89 -1.31 8.07
C TYR A 202 11.08 -1.86 6.66
N GLN A 203 10.24 -1.48 5.70
CA GLN A 203 10.39 -1.90 4.30
C GLN A 203 11.71 -1.41 3.68
N LYS A 204 12.23 -0.26 4.13
CA LYS A 204 13.47 0.32 3.60
C LYS A 204 14.73 -0.29 4.23
N ILE A 205 14.76 -0.53 5.55
CA ILE A 205 15.98 -0.94 6.26
C ILE A 205 15.89 -2.27 7.03
N GLY A 206 14.70 -2.88 7.13
CA GLY A 206 14.51 -4.22 7.69
C GLY A 206 14.89 -4.38 9.17
N LYS A 207 14.93 -3.29 9.95
CA LYS A 207 15.40 -3.33 11.35
C LYS A 207 14.39 -4.02 12.28
N PRO A 208 14.79 -5.05 13.04
CA PRO A 208 13.91 -5.76 13.99
C PRO A 208 13.21 -4.86 15.02
N GLU A 209 13.89 -3.81 15.47
CA GLU A 209 13.37 -2.88 16.47
C GLU A 209 12.11 -2.15 15.98
N LEU A 210 11.96 -1.96 14.67
CA LEU A 210 10.76 -1.38 14.07
C LEU A 210 9.58 -2.35 14.11
N LEU A 211 9.81 -3.66 13.96
CA LEU A 211 8.76 -4.67 14.14
C LEU A 211 8.34 -4.74 15.60
N ASP A 212 9.29 -4.64 16.53
CA ASP A 212 8.96 -4.60 17.95
C ASP A 212 8.10 -3.39 18.31
N ALA A 213 8.43 -2.21 17.75
CA ALA A 213 7.59 -1.03 17.89
C ALA A 213 6.21 -1.21 17.25
N LEU A 214 6.15 -1.82 16.05
CA LEU A 214 4.90 -2.12 15.33
C LEU A 214 3.96 -3.00 16.16
N TRP A 215 4.48 -4.05 16.78
CA TRP A 215 3.70 -5.00 17.56
C TRP A 215 3.30 -4.49 18.94
N ASN A 216 3.82 -3.34 19.39
CA ASN A 216 3.40 -2.71 20.64
C ASN A 216 2.35 -1.61 20.43
N ARG A 217 1.92 -1.38 19.18
CA ARG A 217 0.92 -0.36 18.81
C ARG A 217 -0.42 -0.98 18.44
N ASP A 218 -1.44 -0.14 18.37
CA ASP A 218 -2.73 -0.52 17.84
C ASP A 218 -2.60 -1.05 16.41
N VAL A 219 -3.20 -2.22 16.18
CA VAL A 219 -3.15 -2.90 14.89
C VAL A 219 -4.01 -2.18 13.86
N ASP A 220 -3.43 -1.90 12.69
CA ASP A 220 -4.08 -1.28 11.54
C ASP A 220 -3.77 -2.01 10.22
N VAL A 221 -4.19 -1.43 9.08
CA VAL A 221 -3.96 -1.99 7.75
C VAL A 221 -2.47 -2.21 7.43
N TYR A 222 -1.58 -1.39 7.99
CA TYR A 222 -0.16 -1.50 7.76
C TYR A 222 0.46 -2.62 8.59
N SER A 223 0.01 -2.84 9.82
CA SER A 223 0.38 -4.02 10.62
C SER A 223 0.09 -5.32 9.88
N HIS A 224 -1.11 -5.45 9.31
CA HIS A 224 -1.51 -6.63 8.52
C HIS A 224 -0.66 -6.80 7.25
N LYS A 225 -0.34 -5.68 6.58
CA LYS A 225 0.54 -5.69 5.40
C LYS A 225 1.93 -6.20 5.76
N ILE A 226 2.56 -5.64 6.79
CA ILE A 226 3.90 -6.05 7.23
C ILE A 226 3.89 -7.52 7.65
N LEU A 227 2.90 -7.97 8.41
CA LEU A 227 2.80 -9.37 8.83
C LEU A 227 2.78 -10.33 7.62
N ARG A 228 2.05 -9.98 6.57
CA ARG A 228 2.04 -10.74 5.30
C ARG A 228 3.38 -10.64 4.57
N ASP A 229 4.01 -9.48 4.53
CA ASP A 229 5.28 -9.27 3.80
C ASP A 229 6.44 -10.05 4.45
N ILE A 230 6.38 -10.32 5.77
CA ILE A 230 7.41 -11.07 6.51
C ILE A 230 7.14 -12.58 6.62
N SER A 231 5.94 -13.05 6.25
CA SER A 231 5.46 -14.39 6.62
C SER A 231 6.26 -15.55 6.05
N GLY A 232 6.90 -15.39 4.88
CA GLY A 232 7.63 -16.47 4.22
C GLY A 232 9.13 -16.57 4.57
N LYS A 233 9.60 -15.81 5.55
CA LYS A 233 11.03 -15.64 5.82
C LYS A 233 11.42 -16.21 7.18
N SER A 234 12.31 -17.20 7.21
CA SER A 234 12.68 -17.93 8.43
C SER A 234 13.29 -17.03 9.51
N GLU A 235 14.01 -15.97 9.11
CA GLU A 235 14.57 -14.98 10.03
C GLU A 235 13.49 -14.19 10.82
N ASN A 236 12.24 -14.20 10.35
CA ASN A 236 11.13 -13.47 10.97
C ASN A 236 10.25 -14.34 11.87
N ILE A 237 10.56 -15.63 12.07
CA ILE A 237 9.75 -16.55 12.89
C ILE A 237 9.51 -15.98 14.30
N ALA A 238 10.53 -15.42 14.94
CA ALA A 238 10.38 -14.82 16.26
C ALA A 238 9.39 -13.64 16.28
N HIS A 239 9.38 -12.82 15.22
CA HIS A 239 8.43 -11.71 15.09
C HIS A 239 7.01 -12.18 14.75
N LEU A 240 6.87 -13.25 13.97
CA LEU A 240 5.58 -13.89 13.72
C LEU A 240 5.00 -14.46 15.02
N ILE A 241 5.81 -15.15 15.83
CA ILE A 241 5.42 -15.62 17.16
C ILE A 241 4.99 -14.44 18.03
N ARG A 242 5.78 -13.36 18.08
CA ARG A 242 5.43 -12.16 18.87
C ARG A 242 4.12 -11.52 18.40
N ALA A 243 3.85 -11.48 17.11
CA ALA A 243 2.60 -10.95 16.57
C ALA A 243 1.37 -11.77 16.99
N THR A 244 1.53 -13.02 17.44
CA THR A 244 0.41 -13.81 17.97
C THR A 244 -0.15 -13.27 19.29
N ALA A 245 0.67 -12.55 20.05
CA ALA A 245 0.22 -11.87 21.27
C ALA A 245 -0.71 -10.69 20.99
N GLN A 246 -0.84 -10.25 19.73
CA GLN A 246 -1.76 -9.19 19.33
C GLN A 246 -3.10 -9.81 18.88
N PRO A 247 -4.22 -9.58 19.59
CA PRO A 247 -5.49 -10.26 19.30
C PRO A 247 -6.00 -10.07 17.86
N LYS A 248 -5.73 -8.91 17.25
CA LYS A 248 -6.12 -8.59 15.87
C LYS A 248 -5.21 -9.23 14.80
N LEU A 249 -4.03 -9.72 15.18
CA LEU A 249 -3.05 -10.34 14.29
C LEU A 249 -2.89 -11.85 14.52
N SER A 250 -3.32 -12.35 15.67
CA SER A 250 -3.06 -13.72 16.13
C SER A 250 -3.43 -14.79 15.11
N SER A 251 -4.63 -14.73 14.55
CA SER A 251 -5.08 -15.68 13.52
C SER A 251 -4.21 -15.65 12.27
N GLN A 252 -3.89 -14.46 11.75
CA GLN A 252 -3.04 -14.33 10.57
C GLN A 252 -1.62 -14.81 10.84
N ALA A 253 -1.05 -14.46 12.00
CA ALA A 253 0.29 -14.85 12.39
C ALA A 253 0.42 -16.36 12.60
N LEU A 254 -0.52 -16.98 13.33
CA LEU A 254 -0.60 -18.43 13.51
C LEU A 254 -0.75 -19.16 12.17
N PHE A 255 -1.63 -18.67 11.29
CA PHE A 255 -1.80 -19.24 9.97
C PHE A 255 -0.51 -19.17 9.16
N SER A 256 0.19 -18.04 9.15
CA SER A 256 1.48 -17.89 8.48
C SER A 256 2.56 -18.82 9.05
N LEU A 257 2.66 -18.94 10.37
CA LEU A 257 3.60 -19.84 11.03
C LEU A 257 3.35 -21.30 10.64
N MET A 258 2.11 -21.76 10.77
CA MET A 258 1.75 -23.14 10.46
C MET A 258 1.82 -23.46 8.97
N LYS A 259 1.52 -22.50 8.09
CA LYS A 259 1.54 -22.72 6.64
C LYS A 259 2.94 -22.72 6.04
N GLU A 260 3.74 -21.72 6.41
CA GLU A 260 5.02 -21.44 5.75
C GLU A 260 6.21 -22.02 6.54
N HIS A 261 6.02 -22.38 7.82
CA HIS A 261 7.10 -22.82 8.73
C HIS A 261 6.74 -24.05 9.58
N SER A 262 5.82 -24.92 9.15
CA SER A 262 5.40 -26.12 9.91
C SER A 262 6.55 -27.05 10.30
N ASP A 263 7.59 -27.13 9.47
CA ASP A 263 8.77 -27.97 9.70
C ASP A 263 9.77 -27.37 10.71
N ASN A 264 9.63 -26.08 11.06
CA ASN A 264 10.57 -25.44 11.96
C ASN A 264 10.34 -25.88 13.42
N PRO A 265 11.37 -26.42 14.13
CA PRO A 265 11.20 -26.93 15.50
C PRO A 265 10.68 -25.88 16.50
N GLN A 266 11.10 -24.62 16.37
CA GLN A 266 10.61 -23.54 17.24
C GLN A 266 9.12 -23.30 17.02
N VAL A 267 8.66 -23.36 15.77
CA VAL A 267 7.25 -23.20 15.41
C VAL A 267 6.43 -24.39 15.93
N GLN A 268 6.95 -25.62 15.82
CA GLN A 268 6.29 -26.81 16.37
C GLN A 268 6.09 -26.71 17.89
N VAL A 269 7.13 -26.31 18.63
CA VAL A 269 7.05 -26.08 20.08
C VAL A 269 6.03 -24.99 20.40
N PHE A 270 6.12 -23.84 19.73
CA PHE A 270 5.20 -22.74 19.95
C PHE A 270 3.74 -23.13 19.65
N ILE A 271 3.47 -23.89 18.59
CA ILE A 271 2.11 -24.36 18.28
C ILE A 271 1.59 -25.26 19.40
N GLN A 272 2.41 -26.19 19.90
CA GLN A 272 2.04 -27.07 21.02
C GLN A 272 1.73 -26.29 22.30
N GLU A 273 2.45 -25.20 22.56
CA GLU A 273 2.19 -24.28 23.67
C GLU A 273 0.90 -23.48 23.43
N SER A 274 0.71 -22.92 22.23
CA SER A 274 -0.45 -22.12 21.86
C SER A 274 -1.78 -22.88 21.95
N LEU A 275 -1.74 -24.20 21.79
CA LEU A 275 -2.92 -25.05 21.97
C LEU A 275 -3.35 -25.10 23.43
N GLN A 276 -2.40 -25.02 24.36
CA GLN A 276 -2.64 -25.05 25.81
C GLN A 276 -2.96 -23.66 26.39
N ASP A 277 -2.65 -22.61 25.65
CA ASP A 277 -2.94 -21.22 26.01
C ASP A 277 -4.44 -20.91 25.84
N SER A 278 -5.08 -20.37 26.87
CA SER A 278 -6.53 -20.11 26.86
C SER A 278 -6.98 -19.05 25.85
N GLU A 279 -6.09 -18.14 25.44
CA GLU A 279 -6.38 -17.08 24.48
C GLU A 279 -6.14 -17.55 23.04
N LEU A 280 -5.14 -18.40 22.83
CA LEU A 280 -4.75 -18.88 21.50
C LEU A 280 -5.36 -20.23 21.12
N SER A 281 -5.81 -21.06 22.07
CA SER A 281 -6.21 -22.45 21.80
C SER A 281 -7.23 -22.57 20.68
N ASP A 282 -8.27 -21.73 20.71
CA ASP A 282 -9.37 -21.80 19.76
C ASP A 282 -8.94 -21.37 18.36
N ILE A 283 -8.05 -20.38 18.29
CA ILE A 283 -7.48 -19.88 17.04
C ILE A 283 -6.52 -20.92 16.46
N SER A 284 -5.66 -21.54 17.28
CA SER A 284 -4.73 -22.58 16.87
C SER A 284 -5.46 -23.81 16.33
N VAL A 285 -6.51 -24.27 17.02
CA VAL A 285 -7.33 -25.40 16.57
C VAL A 285 -8.05 -25.09 15.25
N ALA A 286 -8.64 -23.89 15.13
CA ALA A 286 -9.26 -23.45 13.89
C ALA A 286 -8.24 -23.39 12.74
N THR A 287 -7.05 -22.84 12.99
CA THR A 287 -5.99 -22.69 11.99
C THR A 287 -5.47 -24.03 11.49
N LEU A 288 -5.22 -24.98 12.40
CA LEU A 288 -4.86 -26.36 12.07
C LEU A 288 -5.89 -27.01 11.15
N SER A 289 -7.16 -26.71 11.39
CA SER A 289 -8.27 -27.23 10.58
C SER A 289 -8.22 -26.69 9.15
N VAL A 290 -7.85 -25.42 8.95
CA VAL A 290 -7.82 -24.83 7.59
C VAL A 290 -6.65 -25.36 6.76
N LEU A 291 -5.51 -25.67 7.37
CA LEU A 291 -4.28 -25.97 6.63
C LEU A 291 -4.21 -27.37 6.02
N GLY A 292 -4.90 -28.35 6.61
CA GLY A 292 -4.96 -29.70 6.04
C GLY A 292 -3.61 -30.42 5.91
N ASP A 293 -2.55 -29.98 6.61
CA ASP A 293 -1.26 -30.66 6.62
C ASP A 293 -1.36 -31.95 7.45
N GLU A 294 -1.69 -33.05 6.79
CA GLU A 294 -1.91 -34.35 7.44
C GLU A 294 -0.67 -34.86 8.18
N GLN A 295 0.54 -34.58 7.68
CA GLN A 295 1.77 -35.05 8.33
C GLN A 295 1.99 -34.32 9.64
N PHE A 296 1.85 -32.98 9.62
CA PHE A 296 1.95 -32.17 10.82
C PHE A 296 0.84 -32.50 11.82
N GLN A 297 -0.42 -32.61 11.35
CA GLN A 297 -1.56 -32.98 12.18
C GLN A 297 -1.39 -34.37 12.81
N THR A 298 -0.88 -35.36 12.06
CA THR A 298 -0.63 -36.72 12.56
C THR A 298 0.48 -36.74 13.61
N LYS A 299 1.58 -36.01 13.37
CA LYS A 299 2.67 -35.86 14.34
C LYS A 299 2.16 -35.22 15.63
N LEU A 300 1.41 -34.13 15.51
CA LEU A 300 0.78 -33.44 16.64
C LEU A 300 -0.18 -34.37 17.41
N LEU A 301 -1.06 -35.11 16.71
CA LEU A 301 -1.98 -36.08 17.32
C LEU A 301 -1.26 -37.19 18.09
N ASN A 302 -0.16 -37.71 17.53
CA ASN A 302 0.63 -38.75 18.17
C ASN A 302 1.31 -38.24 19.45
N ASP A 303 1.86 -37.03 19.43
CA ASP A 303 2.45 -36.39 20.61
C ASP A 303 1.40 -36.13 21.70
N TYR A 304 0.18 -35.73 21.33
CA TYR A 304 -0.91 -35.49 22.28
C TYR A 304 -1.46 -36.78 22.87
N ARG A 305 -1.63 -37.86 22.10
CA ARG A 305 -2.14 -39.17 22.59
C ARG A 305 -1.30 -39.78 23.70
N GLN A 306 -0.03 -39.38 23.85
CA GLN A 306 0.86 -39.86 24.90
C GLN A 306 0.77 -39.05 26.22
N ARG A 307 -0.02 -37.96 26.25
CA ARG A 307 -0.23 -37.11 27.43
C ARG A 307 -1.58 -37.42 28.10
N PRO A 308 -1.72 -37.23 29.43
CA PRO A 308 -2.96 -37.48 30.16
C PRO A 308 -4.13 -36.61 29.65
N GLU A 309 -5.31 -37.23 29.55
CA GLU A 309 -6.51 -36.69 28.89
C GLU A 309 -6.96 -35.33 29.47
N SER A 310 -6.87 -34.28 28.64
CA SER A 310 -7.47 -32.97 28.93
C SER A 310 -8.68 -32.72 28.01
N ALA A 311 -9.64 -31.90 28.46
CA ALA A 311 -10.80 -31.51 27.65
C ALA A 311 -10.39 -30.86 26.30
N LEU A 312 -9.26 -30.14 26.31
CA LEU A 312 -8.62 -29.56 25.13
C LEU A 312 -8.14 -30.63 24.14
N GLN A 313 -7.52 -31.70 24.63
CA GLN A 313 -7.07 -32.83 23.80
C GLN A 313 -8.26 -33.49 23.08
N GLN A 314 -9.38 -33.68 23.78
CA GLN A 314 -10.59 -34.21 23.17
C GLN A 314 -11.18 -33.26 22.11
N LYS A 315 -11.11 -31.94 22.33
CA LYS A 315 -11.52 -30.91 21.34
C LYS A 315 -10.67 -31.00 20.07
N ILE A 316 -9.34 -31.09 20.21
CA ILE A 316 -8.39 -31.22 19.09
C ILE A 316 -8.65 -32.51 18.31
N ILE A 317 -8.75 -33.66 19.01
CA ILE A 317 -9.00 -34.97 18.40
C ILE A 317 -10.32 -34.96 17.62
N ASN A 318 -11.41 -34.51 18.24
CA ASN A 318 -12.73 -34.47 17.61
C ASN A 318 -12.73 -33.58 16.36
N GLN A 319 -12.02 -32.45 16.40
CA GLN A 319 -11.98 -31.51 15.29
C GLN A 319 -11.16 -32.04 14.11
N LEU A 320 -10.00 -32.64 14.36
CA LEU A 320 -9.17 -33.26 13.32
C LEU A 320 -9.87 -34.51 12.71
N GLN A 321 -10.55 -35.32 13.53
CA GLN A 321 -11.32 -36.47 13.05
C GLN A 321 -12.47 -36.10 12.10
N ARG A 322 -13.16 -34.97 12.35
CA ARG A 322 -14.23 -34.49 11.46
C ARG A 322 -13.72 -34.16 10.05
N GLN A 323 -12.47 -33.76 9.92
CA GLN A 323 -11.88 -33.41 8.62
C GLN A 323 -11.43 -34.64 7.85
N GLY A 324 -10.77 -35.59 8.52
CA GLY A 324 -10.37 -36.86 7.89
C GLY A 324 -11.56 -37.72 7.44
N ALA A 325 -12.75 -37.52 8.01
CA ALA A 325 -13.98 -38.19 7.58
C ALA A 325 -14.69 -37.52 6.40
N SER A 326 -14.25 -36.32 5.98
CA SER A 326 -14.88 -35.51 4.93
C SER A 326 -14.11 -35.52 3.59
N GLN A 327 -13.01 -36.26 3.50
CA GLN A 327 -12.24 -36.49 2.27
C GLN A 327 -12.49 -37.90 1.73
#